data_AF-A0AAU5CAF4-F1
#
_entry.id   AF-A0AAU5CAF4-F1
#
_cell.length_a   1.000
_cell.length_b   1.000
_cell.length_c   1.000
_cell.angle_alpha   90.00
_cell.angle_beta   90.00
_cell.angle_gamma   90.00
#
_symmetry.space_group_name_H-M   'P 1'
#
loop_
_entity.id
_entity.type
_entity.pdbx_description
1 polymer ?
#
loop_
_entity_poly.entity_id
_entity_poly.type
_entity_poly.pdbx_seq_one_letter_code
_entity_poly.pdbx_strand_id
1 'polypeptide(L)'
;MALGDSYTAGVFVGEPRPALGSADRDGCDRTTGAYPNLVERRLTAEPPAGRLVQLIDFSCGGATINEIASARQTPISPVQAPEDGWPSVAPQVDRTGLSASTDVVTIGVGGNSLPFGKILTSCLIAGIGQPDEATPCRDSYEAGGPFLDPESIYDKYDRVTREYAGMLRAVQEKAPNAKVITVGYPTIVPEDPTTCDRQDTTELAADLKDVGRISATHGDIAWLGEVNTHLNAIVEAITELSGGTYVDTATSSVGHDACQPRATKWVEGVCGKAGSYWPSEVAVGPLTLTCSGGNRTTLVHPNASGHANTATQVEAAVRTALTTETSQS
;
A
#
# COMPACT_ATOMS: atom_id res chain seq x y z
N MET A 1 -7.64 14.92 6.08
CA MET A 1 -6.22 14.59 5.80
C MET A 1 -6.12 13.15 5.34
N ALA A 2 -5.28 12.85 4.35
CA ALA A 2 -4.97 11.48 3.95
C ALA A 2 -3.51 11.14 4.30
N LEU A 3 -3.34 10.09 5.10
CA LEU A 3 -2.07 9.53 5.54
C LEU A 3 -1.93 8.14 4.98
N GLY A 4 -0.70 7.66 4.83
CA GLY A 4 -0.49 6.28 4.43
C GLY A 4 0.80 6.00 3.69
N ASP A 5 0.86 4.82 3.11
CA ASP A 5 1.99 4.33 2.34
C ASP A 5 1.82 4.48 0.82
N SER A 6 2.51 3.65 0.03
CA SER A 6 2.45 3.63 -1.43
C SER A 6 1.07 3.31 -2.00
N TYR A 7 0.23 2.52 -1.31
CA TYR A 7 -1.14 2.24 -1.74
C TYR A 7 -2.06 3.46 -1.56
N THR A 8 -1.64 4.40 -0.71
CA THR A 8 -2.29 5.71 -0.58
C THR A 8 -1.70 6.75 -1.52
N ALA A 9 -0.37 6.77 -1.70
CA ALA A 9 0.32 7.73 -2.55
C ALA A 9 0.06 7.52 -4.06
N GLY A 10 -0.29 6.30 -4.44
CA GLY A 10 -0.60 5.91 -5.82
C GLY A 10 0.59 5.86 -6.77
N VAL A 11 1.80 6.10 -6.27
CA VAL A 11 3.10 5.78 -6.89
C VAL A 11 3.24 6.13 -8.38
N PHE A 12 2.87 5.23 -9.26
CA PHE A 12 3.03 5.33 -10.70
C PHE A 12 1.73 5.64 -11.46
N VAL A 13 0.65 5.93 -10.74
CA VAL A 13 -0.70 6.06 -11.31
C VAL A 13 -1.07 7.53 -11.49
N GLY A 14 -0.99 8.01 -12.73
CA GLY A 14 -1.25 9.41 -13.07
C GLY A 14 0.02 10.26 -13.05
N GLU A 15 -0.12 11.56 -12.81
CA GLU A 15 1.01 12.50 -12.84
C GLU A 15 1.61 12.67 -11.44
N PRO A 16 2.95 12.73 -11.30
CA PRO A 16 3.60 12.95 -10.02
C PRO A 16 3.21 14.29 -9.40
N ARG A 17 3.03 14.29 -8.07
CA ARG A 17 2.81 15.49 -7.27
C ARG A 17 3.77 15.52 -6.08
N PRO A 18 4.67 16.51 -5.99
CA PRO A 18 4.91 17.59 -6.96
C PRO A 18 5.39 17.09 -8.34
N ALA A 19 5.17 17.91 -9.37
CA ALA A 19 5.53 17.58 -10.75
C ALA A 19 7.04 17.27 -10.89
N LEU A 20 7.38 16.48 -11.91
CA LEU A 20 8.77 16.15 -12.22
C LEU A 20 9.62 17.41 -12.40
N GLY A 21 10.84 17.39 -11.85
CA GLY A 21 11.76 18.53 -11.85
C GLY A 21 11.47 19.62 -10.82
N SER A 22 10.38 19.52 -10.05
CA SER A 22 10.14 20.46 -8.93
C SER A 22 11.15 20.24 -7.80
N ALA A 23 11.66 21.34 -7.24
CA ALA A 23 12.49 21.33 -6.04
C ALA A 23 11.73 20.89 -4.77
N ASP A 24 10.40 20.92 -4.81
CA ASP A 24 9.54 20.54 -3.68
C ASP A 24 9.31 19.03 -3.58
N ARG A 25 9.86 18.23 -4.51
CA ARG A 25 9.73 16.77 -4.46
C ARG A 25 10.39 16.24 -3.19
N ASP A 26 9.64 15.43 -2.44
CA ASP A 26 10.05 14.83 -1.17
C ASP A 26 10.26 13.31 -1.29
N GLY A 27 10.25 12.74 -2.50
CA GLY A 27 10.44 11.30 -2.71
C GLY A 27 9.29 10.42 -2.21
N CYS A 28 8.14 10.99 -1.87
CA CYS A 28 6.99 10.24 -1.37
C CYS A 28 6.08 9.65 -2.47
N ASP A 29 6.36 9.95 -3.74
CA ASP A 29 5.66 9.41 -4.91
C ASP A 29 4.13 9.52 -4.87
N ARG A 30 3.63 10.67 -4.41
CA ARG A 30 2.19 10.98 -4.54
C ARG A 30 1.85 11.29 -5.99
N THR A 31 0.65 10.90 -6.41
CA THR A 31 0.19 11.07 -7.80
C THR A 31 -1.25 11.55 -7.91
N THR A 32 -1.58 12.18 -9.03
CA THR A 32 -2.95 12.67 -9.32
C THR A 32 -3.97 11.53 -9.47
N GLY A 33 -3.54 10.31 -9.79
CA GLY A 33 -4.38 9.14 -9.96
C GLY A 33 -4.57 8.32 -8.67
N ALA A 34 -3.90 8.69 -7.58
CA ALA A 34 -4.10 8.07 -6.28
C ALA A 34 -5.52 8.27 -5.75
N TYR A 35 -6.00 7.32 -4.94
CA TYR A 35 -7.38 7.36 -4.42
C TYR A 35 -7.69 8.62 -3.61
N PRO A 36 -6.79 9.19 -2.77
CA PRO A 36 -7.12 10.42 -2.04
C PRO A 36 -7.42 11.59 -2.98
N ASN A 37 -6.68 11.69 -4.09
CA ASN A 37 -6.86 12.73 -5.11
C ASN A 37 -8.14 12.51 -5.93
N LEU A 38 -8.56 11.26 -6.14
CA LEU A 38 -9.85 10.94 -6.75
C LEU A 38 -11.01 11.33 -5.83
N VAL A 39 -10.91 11.00 -4.54
CA VAL A 39 -11.91 11.38 -3.51
C VAL A 39 -12.02 12.91 -3.43
N GLU A 40 -10.89 13.63 -3.36
CA GLU A 40 -10.87 15.10 -3.34
C GLU A 40 -11.67 15.71 -4.50
N ARG A 41 -11.41 15.22 -5.73
CA ARG A 41 -12.10 15.72 -6.94
C ARG A 41 -13.60 15.48 -6.88
N ARG A 42 -14.04 14.30 -6.42
CA ARG A 42 -15.46 13.94 -6.34
C ARG A 42 -16.19 14.72 -5.25
N LEU A 43 -15.57 14.90 -4.08
CA LEU A 43 -16.13 15.72 -3.00
C LEU A 43 -16.16 17.22 -3.36
N THR A 44 -15.22 17.70 -4.19
CA THR A 44 -15.25 19.07 -4.71
C THR A 44 -16.37 19.26 -5.73
N ALA A 45 -16.56 18.29 -6.63
CA ALA A 45 -17.63 18.33 -7.63
C ALA A 45 -19.02 18.22 -6.98
N GLU A 46 -19.15 17.41 -5.94
CA GLU A 46 -20.41 17.19 -5.21
C GLU A 46 -20.18 17.32 -3.69
N PRO A 47 -20.18 18.56 -3.16
CA PRO A 47 -19.91 18.83 -1.75
C PRO A 47 -20.89 18.13 -0.80
N PRO A 48 -20.42 17.31 0.16
CA PRO A 48 -21.29 16.67 1.15
C PRO A 48 -21.96 17.74 2.01
N ALA A 49 -23.30 17.71 2.07
CA ALA A 49 -24.13 18.71 2.76
C ALA A 49 -23.82 20.17 2.33
N GLY A 50 -23.34 20.39 1.11
CA GLY A 50 -22.97 21.72 0.62
C GLY A 50 -21.67 22.28 1.20
N ARG A 51 -20.92 21.50 1.99
CA ARG A 51 -19.67 21.93 2.63
C ARG A 51 -18.47 21.62 1.75
N LEU A 52 -17.66 22.63 1.47
CA LEU A 52 -16.39 22.44 0.75
C LEU A 52 -15.47 21.53 1.57
N VAL A 53 -14.87 20.53 0.93
CA VAL A 53 -13.91 19.62 1.55
C VAL A 53 -12.51 19.96 1.04
N GLN A 54 -11.62 20.31 1.98
CA GLN A 54 -10.19 20.41 1.69
C GLN A 54 -9.52 19.08 2.08
N LEU A 55 -9.10 18.31 1.09
CA LEU A 55 -8.37 17.07 1.30
C LEU A 55 -6.90 17.30 0.98
N ILE A 56 -6.02 17.09 1.96
CA ILE A 56 -4.57 17.15 1.76
C ILE A 56 -4.00 15.76 1.95
N ASP A 57 -3.23 15.32 0.95
CA ASP A 57 -2.57 14.02 0.90
C ASP A 57 -1.10 14.15 1.33
N PHE A 58 -0.77 13.50 2.45
CA PHE A 58 0.55 13.44 3.06
C PHE A 58 1.15 12.03 3.08
N SER A 59 0.50 11.08 2.40
CA SER A 59 1.00 9.72 2.25
C SER A 59 2.42 9.68 1.66
N CYS A 60 3.12 8.58 1.85
CA CYS A 60 4.50 8.46 1.38
C CYS A 60 4.84 7.01 1.06
N GLY A 61 5.31 6.76 -0.17
CA GLY A 61 5.76 5.44 -0.59
C GLY A 61 6.75 4.82 0.39
N GLY A 62 6.51 3.57 0.79
CA GLY A 62 7.35 2.84 1.75
C GLY A 62 7.08 3.15 3.24
N ALA A 63 6.14 4.03 3.57
CA ALA A 63 5.87 4.36 4.98
C ALA A 63 5.39 3.14 5.78
N THR A 64 5.99 2.96 6.95
CA THR A 64 5.59 2.07 8.03
C THR A 64 4.60 2.77 8.97
N ILE A 65 3.96 2.00 9.85
CA ILE A 65 3.05 2.55 10.87
C ILE A 65 3.77 3.55 11.77
N ASN A 66 5.02 3.25 12.16
CA ASN A 66 5.81 4.17 12.98
C ASN A 66 6.14 5.47 12.23
N GLU A 67 6.32 5.45 10.91
CA GLU A 67 6.56 6.67 10.12
C GLU A 67 5.30 7.53 9.93
N ILE A 68 4.12 6.98 10.19
CA ILE A 68 2.93 7.81 10.41
C ILE A 68 3.03 8.49 11.77
N ALA A 69 3.34 7.73 12.83
CA ALA A 69 3.09 8.11 14.21
C ALA A 69 4.22 8.88 14.92
N SER A 70 5.48 8.47 14.74
CA SER A 70 6.59 8.88 15.63
C SER A 70 7.98 8.87 15.00
N ALA A 71 8.20 8.07 13.96
CA ALA A 71 9.48 7.94 13.29
C ALA A 71 9.58 8.85 12.06
N ARG A 72 10.79 9.36 11.81
CA ARG A 72 11.10 10.01 10.55
C ARG A 72 11.24 8.95 9.46
N GLN A 73 10.82 9.29 8.26
CA GLN A 73 10.98 8.44 7.08
C GLN A 73 12.14 8.94 6.23
N THR A 74 12.91 8.03 5.64
CA THR A 74 13.78 8.32 4.50
C THR A 74 13.07 7.82 3.24
N PRO A 75 12.54 8.72 2.39
CA PRO A 75 11.77 8.32 1.22
C PRO A 75 12.63 7.54 0.21
N ILE A 76 12.00 6.57 -0.47
CA ILE A 76 12.71 5.57 -1.30
C ILE A 76 12.37 5.67 -2.80
N SER A 77 11.78 6.79 -3.23
CA SER A 77 11.38 6.97 -4.63
C SER A 77 12.54 6.73 -5.59
N PRO A 78 12.37 5.88 -6.61
CA PRO A 78 13.36 5.74 -7.67
C PRO A 78 13.26 6.87 -8.71
N VAL A 79 12.28 7.77 -8.60
CA VAL A 79 11.94 8.75 -9.63
C VAL A 79 12.65 10.07 -9.38
N GLN A 80 13.70 10.34 -10.15
CA GLN A 80 14.54 11.55 -10.02
C GLN A 80 15.14 11.69 -8.61
N ALA A 81 15.62 10.58 -8.05
CA ALA A 81 16.32 10.60 -6.77
C ALA A 81 17.55 11.52 -6.84
N PRO A 82 17.77 12.39 -5.83
CA PRO A 82 19.02 13.15 -5.70
C PRO A 82 20.22 12.19 -5.57
N GLU A 83 21.42 12.69 -5.90
CA GLU A 83 22.66 11.90 -5.80
C GLU A 83 22.90 11.37 -4.38
N ASP A 84 22.63 12.19 -3.37
CA ASP A 84 22.73 11.84 -1.94
C ASP A 84 21.49 11.14 -1.38
N GLY A 85 20.52 10.79 -2.24
CA GLY A 85 19.22 10.23 -1.85
C GLY A 85 18.21 11.30 -1.38
N TRP A 86 17.00 10.84 -1.02
CA TRP A 86 15.94 11.74 -0.57
C TRP A 86 16.18 12.21 0.87
N PRO A 87 15.92 13.50 1.16
CA PRO A 87 16.01 14.01 2.53
C PRO A 87 14.97 13.34 3.42
N SER A 88 15.34 13.08 4.67
CA SER A 88 14.43 12.53 5.65
C SER A 88 13.27 13.48 5.94
N VAL A 89 12.05 12.96 5.98
CA VAL A 89 10.81 13.68 6.33
C VAL A 89 10.35 13.34 7.75
N ALA A 90 9.70 14.29 8.42
CA ALA A 90 9.12 14.09 9.75
C ALA A 90 7.95 13.08 9.72
N PRO A 91 7.53 12.51 10.88
CA PRO A 91 6.36 11.65 10.95
C PRO A 91 5.15 12.31 10.30
N GLN A 92 4.29 11.53 9.64
CA GLN A 92 3.16 12.12 8.91
C GLN A 92 2.25 12.95 9.83
N VAL A 93 1.97 12.50 11.06
CA VAL A 93 1.16 13.26 12.03
C VAL A 93 1.76 14.61 12.43
N ASP A 94 3.08 14.80 12.29
CA ASP A 94 3.75 16.06 12.65
C ASP A 94 3.81 17.06 11.48
N ARG A 95 3.86 16.58 10.23
CA ARG A 95 3.94 17.45 9.04
C ARG A 95 2.59 17.80 8.40
N THR A 96 1.53 17.14 8.83
CA THR A 96 0.17 17.27 8.25
C THR A 96 -0.63 18.46 8.75
N GLY A 97 -0.19 19.10 9.84
CA GLY A 97 -0.96 20.18 10.48
C GLY A 97 -2.27 19.69 11.12
N LEU A 98 -2.34 18.41 11.50
CA LEU A 98 -3.47 17.86 12.27
C LEU A 98 -3.75 18.72 13.51
N SER A 99 -5.02 18.96 13.75
CA SER A 99 -5.49 19.79 14.86
C SER A 99 -6.92 19.43 15.24
N ALA A 100 -7.42 20.05 16.31
CA ALA A 100 -8.81 19.92 16.75
C ALA A 100 -9.86 20.37 15.70
N SER A 101 -9.46 21.09 14.65
CA SER A 101 -10.35 21.45 13.52
C SER A 101 -10.28 20.49 12.34
N THR A 102 -9.54 19.38 12.46
CA THR A 102 -9.53 18.34 11.43
C THR A 102 -10.79 17.50 11.55
N ASP A 103 -11.60 17.43 10.50
CA ASP A 103 -12.86 16.67 10.54
C ASP A 103 -12.65 15.16 10.31
N VAL A 104 -11.78 14.81 9.36
CA VAL A 104 -11.57 13.42 8.93
C VAL A 104 -10.10 13.15 8.65
N VAL A 105 -9.63 11.99 9.12
CA VAL A 105 -8.31 11.43 8.79
C VAL A 105 -8.49 10.06 8.15
N THR A 106 -8.05 9.90 6.90
CA THR A 106 -7.99 8.59 6.24
C THR A 106 -6.58 8.01 6.33
N ILE A 107 -6.42 6.73 6.68
CA ILE A 107 -5.10 6.11 6.87
C ILE A 107 -5.03 4.75 6.17
N GLY A 108 -4.20 4.63 5.13
CA GLY A 108 -3.88 3.35 4.48
C GLY A 108 -2.41 2.98 4.68
N VAL A 109 -2.12 2.13 5.67
CA VAL A 109 -0.75 1.74 6.05
C VAL A 109 -0.74 0.38 6.75
N GLY A 110 0.42 -0.27 6.79
CA GLY A 110 0.63 -1.53 7.52
C GLY A 110 1.53 -2.51 6.77
N GLY A 111 1.44 -2.53 5.44
CA GLY A 111 2.19 -3.44 4.58
C GLY A 111 3.70 -3.34 4.78
N ASN A 112 4.25 -2.13 4.96
CA ASN A 112 5.68 -1.95 5.21
C ASN A 112 6.10 -2.27 6.66
N SER A 113 5.19 -2.19 7.64
CA SER A 113 5.43 -2.66 9.02
C SER A 113 5.41 -4.20 9.11
N LEU A 114 4.62 -4.85 8.25
CA LEU A 114 4.61 -6.30 8.01
C LEU A 114 5.72 -6.79 7.06
N PRO A 115 6.65 -5.92 6.69
CA PRO A 115 7.31 -5.83 5.37
C PRO A 115 6.84 -6.77 4.23
N PHE A 116 5.61 -6.59 3.73
CA PHE A 116 5.01 -7.42 2.67
C PHE A 116 5.86 -7.50 1.39
N GLY A 117 6.45 -6.39 0.93
CA GLY A 117 7.33 -6.40 -0.26
C GLY A 117 8.59 -7.27 -0.08
N LYS A 118 9.14 -7.33 1.15
CA LYS A 118 10.24 -8.23 1.49
C LYS A 118 9.76 -9.68 1.49
N ILE A 119 8.59 -9.96 2.09
CA ILE A 119 7.98 -11.30 2.10
C ILE A 119 7.77 -11.80 0.68
N LEU A 120 7.14 -11.01 -0.19
CA LEU A 120 6.97 -11.35 -1.61
C LEU A 120 8.31 -11.69 -2.26
N THR A 121 9.31 -10.81 -2.13
CA THR A 121 10.64 -11.05 -2.71
C THR A 121 11.28 -12.35 -2.21
N SER A 122 11.17 -12.60 -0.90
CA SER A 122 11.64 -13.84 -0.29
C SER A 122 10.92 -15.07 -0.86
N CYS A 123 9.61 -14.99 -1.10
CA CYS A 123 8.85 -16.10 -1.68
C CYS A 123 9.21 -16.35 -3.15
N LEU A 124 9.45 -15.30 -3.93
CA LEU A 124 9.94 -15.43 -5.30
C LEU A 124 11.28 -16.18 -5.35
N ILE A 125 12.19 -15.88 -4.41
CA ILE A 125 13.50 -16.54 -4.30
C ILE A 125 13.37 -17.97 -3.78
N ALA A 126 12.55 -18.18 -2.75
CA ALA A 126 12.37 -19.50 -2.13
C ALA A 126 11.70 -20.50 -3.09
N GLY A 127 10.87 -20.04 -4.02
CA GLY A 127 10.19 -20.88 -5.01
C GLY A 127 11.08 -21.43 -6.14
N ILE A 128 12.35 -21.03 -6.23
CA ILE A 128 13.27 -21.50 -7.27
C ILE A 128 13.47 -23.02 -7.18
N GLY A 129 13.12 -23.73 -8.26
CA GLY A 129 13.28 -25.18 -8.34
C GLY A 129 12.30 -25.99 -7.48
N GLN A 130 11.29 -25.33 -6.90
CA GLN A 130 10.32 -25.97 -6.01
C GLN A 130 9.07 -26.43 -6.76
N PRO A 131 8.45 -27.55 -6.34
CA PRO A 131 7.14 -27.96 -6.83
C PRO A 131 6.07 -26.88 -6.62
N ASP A 132 5.05 -26.85 -7.46
CA ASP A 132 3.99 -25.82 -7.43
C ASP A 132 3.28 -25.73 -6.08
N GLU A 133 3.04 -26.87 -5.42
CA GLU A 133 2.31 -26.92 -4.14
C GLU A 133 3.20 -26.73 -2.90
N ALA A 134 4.52 -26.60 -3.08
CA ALA A 134 5.44 -26.44 -1.95
C ALA A 134 5.29 -25.05 -1.31
N THR A 135 5.63 -24.93 -0.02
CA THR A 135 5.47 -23.68 0.76
C THR A 135 6.77 -23.23 1.45
N PRO A 136 7.93 -23.23 0.76
CA PRO A 136 9.22 -22.96 1.40
C PRO A 136 9.31 -21.57 2.02
N CYS A 137 8.59 -20.57 1.49
CA CYS A 137 8.54 -19.23 2.05
C CYS A 137 7.74 -19.23 3.35
N ARG A 138 6.51 -19.76 3.32
CA ARG A 138 5.65 -19.91 4.49
C ARG A 138 6.38 -20.64 5.62
N ASP A 139 6.96 -21.81 5.33
CA ASP A 139 7.61 -22.66 6.32
C ASP A 139 8.73 -21.89 7.04
N SER A 140 9.51 -21.09 6.31
CA SER A 140 10.58 -20.26 6.87
C SER A 140 10.05 -19.08 7.69
N TYR A 141 8.94 -18.44 7.29
CA TYR A 141 8.37 -17.30 8.00
C TYR A 141 7.56 -17.72 9.23
N GLU A 142 6.89 -18.87 9.21
CA GLU A 142 6.17 -19.40 10.37
C GLU A 142 7.12 -19.91 11.46
N ALA A 143 8.20 -20.59 11.08
CA ALA A 143 9.22 -21.02 12.04
C ALA A 143 10.05 -19.84 12.60
N GLY A 144 10.24 -18.79 11.80
CA GLY A 144 11.26 -17.77 12.03
C GLY A 144 12.69 -18.33 11.89
N GLY A 145 13.69 -17.44 11.87
CA GLY A 145 15.10 -17.83 11.95
C GLY A 145 16.00 -17.19 10.88
N PRO A 146 17.28 -17.58 10.81
CA PRO A 146 18.29 -16.82 10.06
C PRO A 146 18.15 -16.89 8.54
N PHE A 147 17.27 -17.74 8.00
CA PHE A 147 17.22 -18.00 6.55
C PHE A 147 16.58 -16.86 5.76
N LEU A 148 15.36 -16.44 6.08
CA LEU A 148 14.67 -15.31 5.42
C LEU A 148 14.46 -14.12 6.37
N ASP A 149 14.00 -14.40 7.60
CA ASP A 149 13.73 -13.37 8.60
C ASP A 149 13.79 -13.96 10.01
N PRO A 150 14.57 -13.35 10.93
CA PRO A 150 14.69 -13.85 12.30
C PRO A 150 13.39 -13.73 13.10
N GLU A 151 12.47 -12.85 12.70
CA GLU A 151 11.18 -12.66 13.35
C GLU A 151 10.10 -13.47 12.59
N SER A 152 9.33 -14.27 13.33
CA SER A 152 8.25 -15.07 12.72
C SER A 152 7.13 -14.19 12.20
N ILE A 153 6.29 -14.72 11.31
CA ILE A 153 5.11 -14.01 10.82
C ILE A 153 4.13 -13.67 11.96
N TYR A 154 4.02 -14.55 12.97
CA TYR A 154 3.17 -14.34 14.14
C TYR A 154 3.69 -13.18 15.02
N ASP A 155 5.00 -13.11 15.25
CA ASP A 155 5.61 -12.00 15.99
C ASP A 155 5.43 -10.66 15.23
N LYS A 156 5.49 -10.69 13.89
CA LYS A 156 5.22 -9.51 13.06
C LYS A 156 3.77 -9.04 13.21
N TYR A 157 2.79 -9.95 13.20
CA TYR A 157 1.38 -9.61 13.44
C TYR A 157 1.17 -8.96 14.81
N ASP A 158 1.78 -9.52 15.84
CA ASP A 158 1.76 -8.97 17.20
C ASP A 158 2.39 -7.56 17.26
N ARG A 159 3.52 -7.35 16.58
CA ARG A 159 4.14 -6.03 16.49
C ARG A 159 3.25 -5.05 15.75
N VAL A 160 2.77 -5.40 14.56
CA VAL A 160 1.88 -4.58 13.73
C VAL A 160 0.65 -4.16 14.53
N THR A 161 0.03 -5.09 15.27
CA THR A 161 -1.13 -4.81 16.13
C THR A 161 -0.82 -3.71 17.16
N ARG A 162 0.31 -3.82 17.86
CA ARG A 162 0.75 -2.81 18.85
C ARG A 162 1.09 -1.46 18.20
N GLU A 163 1.81 -1.48 17.10
CA GLU A 163 2.17 -0.27 16.35
C GLU A 163 0.91 0.45 15.86
N TYR A 164 -0.05 -0.28 15.30
CA TYR A 164 -1.29 0.28 14.75
C TYR A 164 -2.10 0.98 15.83
N ALA A 165 -2.27 0.35 17.00
CA ALA A 165 -2.91 0.97 18.15
C ALA A 165 -2.14 2.21 18.65
N GLY A 166 -0.81 2.19 18.60
CA GLY A 166 0.05 3.35 18.86
C GLY A 166 -0.21 4.51 17.91
N MET A 167 -0.27 4.22 16.61
CA MET A 167 -0.53 5.21 15.57
C MET A 167 -1.91 5.86 15.70
N LEU A 168 -2.98 5.08 15.93
CA LEU A 168 -4.31 5.64 16.09
C LEU A 168 -4.40 6.58 17.30
N ARG A 169 -3.71 6.25 18.41
CA ARG A 169 -3.58 7.17 19.56
C ARG A 169 -2.84 8.46 19.19
N ALA A 170 -1.72 8.37 18.48
CA ALA A 170 -0.97 9.55 18.05
C ALA A 170 -1.80 10.47 17.14
N VAL A 171 -2.61 9.89 16.23
CA VAL A 171 -3.55 10.65 15.39
C VAL A 171 -4.63 11.32 16.25
N GLN A 172 -5.24 10.57 17.18
CA GLN A 172 -6.28 11.08 18.07
C GLN A 172 -5.77 12.21 18.98
N GLU A 173 -4.53 12.13 19.46
CA GLU A 173 -3.91 13.20 20.26
C GLU A 173 -3.74 14.50 19.47
N LYS A 174 -3.40 14.41 18.17
CA LYS A 174 -3.21 15.58 17.29
C LYS A 174 -4.53 16.13 16.76
N ALA A 175 -5.51 15.26 16.49
CA ALA A 175 -6.80 15.60 15.92
C ALA A 175 -7.95 14.99 16.74
N PRO A 176 -8.20 15.48 17.98
CA PRO A 176 -9.11 14.85 18.93
C PRO A 176 -10.59 14.80 18.51
N ASN A 177 -10.98 15.59 17.50
CA ASN A 177 -12.35 15.62 16.99
C ASN A 177 -12.51 14.89 15.65
N ALA A 178 -11.40 14.44 15.04
CA ALA A 178 -11.46 13.86 13.71
C ALA A 178 -12.12 12.48 13.74
N LYS A 179 -12.96 12.21 12.74
CA LYS A 179 -13.37 10.85 12.40
C LYS A 179 -12.20 10.13 11.74
N VAL A 180 -11.71 9.07 12.37
CA VAL A 180 -10.62 8.27 11.83
C VAL A 180 -11.20 7.15 10.96
N ILE A 181 -10.75 7.10 9.71
CA ILE A 181 -11.13 6.11 8.72
C ILE A 181 -9.85 5.38 8.30
N THR A 182 -9.78 4.07 8.48
CA THR A 182 -8.64 3.29 7.98
C THR A 182 -9.02 2.57 6.70
N VAL A 183 -8.05 2.36 5.83
CA VAL A 183 -8.25 1.78 4.50
C VAL A 183 -7.46 0.48 4.43
N GLY A 184 -8.17 -0.63 4.22
CA GLY A 184 -7.55 -1.93 4.00
C GLY A 184 -6.83 -2.03 2.65
N TYR A 185 -6.03 -3.07 2.50
CA TYR A 185 -5.41 -3.45 1.24
C TYR A 185 -6.39 -4.27 0.37
N PRO A 186 -6.35 -4.13 -0.96
CA PRO A 186 -7.20 -4.89 -1.86
C PRO A 186 -6.81 -6.38 -1.87
N THR A 187 -7.59 -7.19 -2.59
CA THR A 187 -7.23 -8.55 -2.94
C THR A 187 -6.06 -8.52 -3.92
N ILE A 188 -4.88 -8.98 -3.47
CA ILE A 188 -3.62 -8.94 -4.25
C ILE A 188 -3.44 -10.22 -5.09
N VAL A 189 -3.81 -11.36 -4.53
CA VAL A 189 -3.64 -12.70 -5.12
C VAL A 189 -5.01 -13.35 -5.34
N PRO A 190 -5.15 -14.27 -6.31
CA PRO A 190 -6.43 -14.92 -6.60
C PRO A 190 -6.82 -15.90 -5.48
N GLU A 191 -8.13 -16.20 -5.40
CA GLU A 191 -8.65 -17.23 -4.49
C GLU A 191 -8.13 -18.63 -4.87
N ASP A 192 -8.04 -18.92 -6.17
CA ASP A 192 -7.35 -20.09 -6.68
C ASP A 192 -5.93 -19.71 -7.12
N PRO A 193 -4.88 -20.05 -6.34
CA PRO A 193 -3.50 -19.67 -6.67
C PRO A 193 -3.01 -20.31 -7.98
N THR A 194 -3.61 -21.43 -8.41
CA THR A 194 -3.18 -22.17 -9.61
C THR A 194 -3.47 -21.40 -10.90
N THR A 195 -4.32 -20.38 -10.85
CA THR A 195 -4.58 -19.50 -12.00
C THR A 195 -3.43 -18.54 -12.28
N CYS A 196 -2.48 -18.41 -11.36
CA CYS A 196 -1.33 -17.52 -11.51
C CYS A 196 -0.21 -18.20 -12.31
N ASP A 197 0.18 -17.65 -13.46
CA ASP A 197 1.28 -18.13 -14.27
C ASP A 197 2.63 -17.79 -13.61
N ARG A 198 3.32 -18.82 -13.12
CA ARG A 198 4.65 -18.74 -12.51
C ARG A 198 5.75 -18.26 -13.47
N GLN A 199 5.45 -18.05 -14.75
CA GLN A 199 6.36 -17.53 -15.76
C GLN A 199 6.03 -16.12 -16.24
N ASP A 200 4.87 -15.56 -15.86
CA ASP A 200 4.45 -14.23 -16.30
C ASP A 200 4.90 -13.16 -15.30
N THR A 201 5.82 -12.29 -15.73
CA THR A 201 6.30 -11.18 -14.90
C THR A 201 5.26 -10.10 -14.67
N THR A 202 4.18 -10.10 -15.46
CA THR A 202 3.02 -9.24 -15.23
C THR A 202 2.06 -9.77 -14.17
N GLU A 203 2.40 -10.91 -13.57
CA GLU A 203 1.76 -11.54 -12.42
C GLU A 203 2.78 -11.64 -11.26
N LEU A 204 3.00 -12.83 -10.68
CA LEU A 204 3.85 -13.05 -9.51
C LEU A 204 5.18 -13.77 -9.84
N ALA A 205 5.74 -13.47 -11.02
CA ALA A 205 7.11 -13.80 -11.38
C ALA A 205 7.97 -12.54 -11.52
N ALA A 206 9.29 -12.66 -11.35
CA ALA A 206 10.24 -11.57 -11.52
C ALA A 206 11.43 -12.02 -12.35
N ASP A 207 11.91 -11.14 -13.24
CA ASP A 207 13.19 -11.31 -13.90
C ASP A 207 14.25 -10.52 -13.13
N LEU A 208 15.26 -11.23 -12.63
CA LEU A 208 16.42 -10.62 -11.99
C LEU A 208 17.60 -10.58 -12.96
N LYS A 209 18.23 -9.42 -13.08
CA LYS A 209 19.43 -9.20 -13.90
C LYS A 209 20.51 -10.20 -13.49
N ASP A 210 21.12 -10.83 -14.48
CA ASP A 210 22.21 -11.82 -14.34
C ASP A 210 21.85 -13.12 -13.56
N VAL A 211 20.59 -13.29 -13.16
CA VAL A 211 20.09 -14.50 -12.46
C VAL A 211 19.05 -15.23 -13.31
N GLY A 212 18.12 -14.51 -13.93
CA GLY A 212 17.01 -15.08 -14.69
C GLY A 212 15.68 -14.98 -13.94
N ARG A 213 14.71 -15.80 -14.35
CA ARG A 213 13.35 -15.76 -13.80
C ARG A 213 13.25 -16.47 -12.46
N ILE A 214 12.58 -15.81 -11.53
CA ILE A 214 12.20 -16.34 -10.23
C ILE A 214 10.70 -16.17 -10.02
N SER A 215 10.08 -17.08 -9.28
CA SER A 215 8.64 -17.00 -9.01
C SER A 215 8.27 -17.76 -7.74
N ALA A 216 7.23 -17.27 -7.07
CA ALA A 216 6.64 -17.95 -5.93
C ALA A 216 5.97 -19.25 -6.40
N THR A 217 5.88 -20.24 -5.53
CA THR A 217 5.06 -21.44 -5.73
C THR A 217 3.58 -21.06 -5.61
N HIS A 218 2.66 -21.88 -6.14
CA HIS A 218 1.23 -21.70 -5.91
C HIS A 218 0.88 -21.82 -4.42
N GLY A 219 1.55 -22.73 -3.70
CA GLY A 219 1.44 -22.84 -2.25
C GLY A 219 1.80 -21.54 -1.51
N ASP A 220 2.92 -20.90 -1.88
CA ASP A 220 3.31 -19.61 -1.27
C ASP A 220 2.42 -18.44 -1.74
N ILE A 221 1.85 -18.50 -2.94
CA ILE A 221 0.86 -17.51 -3.42
C ILE A 221 -0.41 -17.57 -2.56
N ALA A 222 -0.91 -18.77 -2.26
CA ALA A 222 -2.04 -18.93 -1.34
C ALA A 222 -1.73 -18.33 0.04
N TRP A 223 -0.53 -18.61 0.56
CA TRP A 223 -0.09 -18.08 1.85
C TRP A 223 0.05 -16.54 1.84
N LEU A 224 0.54 -15.94 0.75
CA LEU A 224 0.56 -14.47 0.61
C LEU A 224 -0.85 -13.87 0.71
N GLY A 225 -1.87 -14.58 0.24
CA GLY A 225 -3.29 -14.23 0.41
C GLY A 225 -3.74 -14.28 1.87
N GLU A 226 -3.34 -15.33 2.60
CA GLU A 226 -3.58 -15.44 4.06
C GLU A 226 -2.92 -14.27 4.81
N VAL A 227 -1.69 -13.90 4.44
CA VAL A 227 -0.94 -12.80 5.03
C VAL A 227 -1.64 -11.45 4.83
N ASN A 228 -2.11 -11.17 3.61
CA ASN A 228 -2.86 -9.96 3.30
C ASN A 228 -4.20 -9.91 4.08
N THR A 229 -4.90 -11.04 4.15
CA THR A 229 -6.16 -11.17 4.89
C THR A 229 -5.96 -10.92 6.38
N HIS A 230 -4.90 -11.47 6.98
CA HIS A 230 -4.60 -11.29 8.39
C HIS A 230 -4.20 -9.84 8.71
N LEU A 231 -3.44 -9.18 7.82
CA LEU A 231 -3.13 -7.76 7.96
C LEU A 231 -4.41 -6.90 7.97
N ASN A 232 -5.32 -7.14 7.03
CA ASN A 232 -6.60 -6.45 6.98
C ASN A 232 -7.43 -6.67 8.25
N ALA A 233 -7.47 -7.90 8.78
CA ALA A 233 -8.17 -8.20 10.02
C ALA A 233 -7.59 -7.45 11.23
N ILE A 234 -6.26 -7.28 11.31
CA ILE A 234 -5.63 -6.45 12.36
C ILE A 234 -6.06 -4.99 12.21
N VAL A 235 -5.99 -4.46 10.99
CA VAL A 235 -6.38 -3.06 10.71
C VAL A 235 -7.82 -2.81 11.09
N GLU A 236 -8.74 -3.68 10.66
CA GLU A 236 -10.17 -3.63 10.99
C GLU A 236 -10.39 -3.64 12.49
N ALA A 237 -9.92 -4.71 13.17
CA ALA A 237 -10.17 -4.90 14.59
C ALA A 237 -9.65 -3.73 15.45
N ILE A 238 -8.43 -3.25 15.19
CA ILE A 238 -7.85 -2.14 15.96
C ILE A 238 -8.53 -0.81 15.65
N THR A 239 -9.01 -0.62 14.42
CA THR A 239 -9.77 0.57 14.04
C THR A 239 -11.10 0.62 14.78
N GLU A 240 -11.86 -0.47 14.76
CA GLU A 240 -13.17 -0.55 15.42
C GLU A 240 -13.05 -0.45 16.95
N LEU A 241 -12.06 -1.12 17.55
CA LEU A 241 -11.76 -0.98 18.98
C LEU A 241 -11.40 0.45 19.39
N SER A 242 -10.87 1.25 18.44
CA SER A 242 -10.56 2.67 18.65
C SER A 242 -11.72 3.60 18.30
N GLY A 243 -12.88 3.07 17.91
CA GLY A 243 -14.07 3.84 17.52
C GLY A 243 -13.98 4.48 16.12
N GLY A 244 -13.03 4.05 15.29
CA GLY A 244 -12.88 4.46 13.90
C GLY A 244 -13.76 3.65 12.95
N THR A 245 -13.65 3.95 11.66
CA THR A 245 -14.32 3.21 10.58
C THR A 245 -13.29 2.51 9.70
N TYR A 246 -13.42 1.20 9.51
CA TYR A 246 -12.62 0.46 8.54
C TYR A 246 -13.29 0.47 7.17
N VAL A 247 -12.50 0.69 6.11
CA VAL A 247 -12.92 0.58 4.72
C VAL A 247 -12.31 -0.69 4.13
N ASP A 248 -13.16 -1.70 3.92
CA ASP A 248 -12.81 -2.94 3.24
C ASP A 248 -12.68 -2.71 1.73
N THR A 249 -11.45 -2.81 1.24
CA THR A 249 -11.15 -2.76 -0.20
C THR A 249 -10.89 -4.15 -0.78
N ALA A 250 -10.75 -5.18 0.05
CA ALA A 250 -10.49 -6.55 -0.37
C ALA A 250 -11.74 -7.17 -1.00
N THR A 251 -12.90 -7.08 -0.33
CA THR A 251 -14.16 -7.66 -0.83
C THR A 251 -14.55 -7.07 -2.18
N SER A 252 -14.40 -5.75 -2.36
CA SER A 252 -14.75 -5.08 -3.62
C SER A 252 -13.78 -5.38 -4.76
N SER A 253 -12.59 -5.94 -4.50
CA SER A 253 -11.55 -6.22 -5.50
C SER A 253 -11.36 -7.70 -5.82
N VAL A 254 -12.21 -8.59 -5.28
CA VAL A 254 -12.22 -10.02 -5.66
C VAL A 254 -12.38 -10.17 -7.17
N GLY A 255 -11.55 -11.02 -7.78
CA GLY A 255 -11.52 -11.23 -9.24
C GLY A 255 -10.78 -10.14 -10.02
N HIS A 256 -10.09 -9.23 -9.33
CA HIS A 256 -9.25 -8.17 -9.92
C HIS A 256 -7.81 -8.19 -9.39
N ASP A 257 -7.35 -9.36 -8.93
CA ASP A 257 -6.02 -9.61 -8.40
C ASP A 257 -4.90 -9.50 -9.47
N ALA A 258 -3.64 -9.62 -9.02
CA ALA A 258 -2.46 -9.46 -9.87
C ALA A 258 -2.34 -10.50 -10.99
N CYS A 259 -2.92 -11.69 -10.79
CA CYS A 259 -2.86 -12.81 -11.73
C CYS A 259 -3.97 -12.74 -12.80
N GLN A 260 -4.84 -11.72 -12.74
CA GLN A 260 -5.83 -11.51 -13.78
C GLN A 260 -5.21 -10.97 -15.07
N PRO A 261 -5.87 -11.18 -16.23
CA PRO A 261 -5.51 -10.50 -17.46
C PRO A 261 -5.52 -8.98 -17.28
N ARG A 262 -4.67 -8.29 -18.02
CA ARG A 262 -4.46 -6.85 -17.85
C ARG A 262 -5.70 -5.95 -18.02
N ALA A 263 -6.66 -6.37 -18.84
CA ALA A 263 -7.91 -5.62 -18.99
C ALA A 263 -8.82 -5.74 -17.74
N THR A 264 -8.57 -6.73 -16.90
CA THR A 264 -9.37 -7.07 -15.72
C THR A 264 -8.65 -6.66 -14.43
N LYS A 265 -7.33 -6.88 -14.30
CA LYS A 265 -6.60 -6.64 -13.06
C LYS A 265 -6.71 -5.20 -12.55
N TRP A 266 -6.85 -5.05 -11.24
CA TRP A 266 -6.80 -3.76 -10.53
C TRP A 266 -5.53 -3.59 -9.71
N VAL A 267 -4.79 -4.68 -9.52
CA VAL A 267 -3.44 -4.72 -8.96
C VAL A 267 -2.51 -5.17 -10.08
N GLU A 268 -1.46 -4.41 -10.38
CA GLU A 268 -0.43 -4.86 -11.32
C GLU A 268 0.39 -5.98 -10.70
N GLY A 269 1.05 -6.82 -11.50
CA GLY A 269 2.00 -7.80 -10.97
C GLY A 269 3.33 -7.17 -10.52
N VAL A 270 4.37 -7.99 -10.49
CA VAL A 270 5.76 -7.53 -10.28
C VAL A 270 6.14 -6.50 -11.34
N CYS A 271 5.81 -6.79 -12.60
CA CYS A 271 5.88 -5.87 -13.72
C CYS A 271 4.47 -5.46 -14.16
N GLY A 272 4.33 -4.24 -14.67
CA GLY A 272 3.02 -3.74 -15.05
C GLY A 272 3.04 -2.42 -15.77
N LYS A 273 1.85 -1.84 -15.99
CA LYS A 273 1.77 -0.47 -16.47
C LYS A 273 1.88 0.54 -15.36
N ALA A 274 2.57 1.61 -15.73
CA ALA A 274 2.93 2.71 -14.87
C ALA A 274 3.20 3.93 -15.76
N GLY A 275 3.20 5.11 -15.16
CA GLY A 275 3.68 6.33 -15.80
C GLY A 275 5.09 6.15 -16.39
N SER A 276 5.38 6.85 -17.49
CA SER A 276 6.66 6.71 -18.20
C SER A 276 7.88 7.13 -17.36
N TYR A 277 7.64 7.88 -16.28
CA TYR A 277 8.63 8.31 -15.30
C TYR A 277 9.03 7.21 -14.31
N TRP A 278 8.25 6.13 -14.20
CA TRP A 278 8.56 5.01 -13.31
C TRP A 278 9.61 4.10 -13.95
N PRO A 279 10.57 3.58 -13.18
CA PRO A 279 11.66 2.80 -13.76
C PRO A 279 11.20 1.42 -14.26
N SER A 280 11.91 0.90 -15.25
CA SER A 280 11.82 -0.51 -15.67
C SER A 280 12.79 -1.41 -14.91
N GLU A 281 13.66 -0.83 -14.08
CA GLU A 281 14.65 -1.56 -13.28
C GLU A 281 14.70 -0.97 -11.88
N VAL A 282 14.71 -1.81 -10.85
CA VAL A 282 14.82 -1.37 -9.46
C VAL A 282 15.78 -2.29 -8.70
N ALA A 283 16.63 -1.70 -7.87
CA ALA A 283 17.51 -2.46 -6.99
C ALA A 283 16.70 -3.08 -5.84
N VAL A 284 16.92 -4.37 -5.59
CA VAL A 284 16.33 -5.12 -4.49
C VAL A 284 17.47 -5.82 -3.74
N GLY A 285 18.04 -5.11 -2.77
CA GLY A 285 19.29 -5.53 -2.12
C GLY A 285 20.46 -5.58 -3.13
N PRO A 286 21.21 -6.69 -3.23
CA PRO A 286 22.31 -6.82 -4.19
C PRO A 286 21.84 -7.14 -5.62
N LEU A 287 20.55 -7.38 -5.83
CA LEU A 287 19.97 -7.81 -7.09
C LEU A 287 19.27 -6.65 -7.78
N THR A 288 19.10 -6.73 -9.09
CA THR A 288 18.31 -5.75 -9.86
C THR A 288 17.14 -6.47 -10.51
N LEU A 289 15.93 -6.08 -10.14
CA LEU A 289 14.71 -6.53 -10.78
C LEU A 289 14.50 -5.75 -12.07
N THR A 290 14.15 -6.44 -13.15
CA THR A 290 14.01 -5.86 -14.48
C THR A 290 12.67 -6.21 -15.10
N CYS A 291 12.07 -5.27 -15.81
CA CYS A 291 10.83 -5.44 -16.54
C CYS A 291 11.02 -5.12 -18.02
N SER A 292 10.49 -5.98 -18.90
CA SER A 292 10.62 -5.87 -20.35
C SER A 292 9.28 -5.50 -21.01
N GLY A 293 9.24 -5.39 -22.35
CA GLY A 293 7.99 -5.15 -23.09
C GLY A 293 7.34 -3.79 -22.84
N GLY A 294 8.11 -2.80 -22.36
CA GLY A 294 7.59 -1.49 -21.96
C GLY A 294 6.74 -1.54 -20.68
N ASN A 295 6.89 -2.58 -19.87
CA ASN A 295 6.40 -2.65 -18.50
C ASN A 295 7.40 -2.02 -17.54
N ARG A 296 6.93 -1.66 -16.36
CA ARG A 296 7.71 -1.03 -15.28
C ARG A 296 7.64 -1.88 -14.02
N THR A 297 8.52 -1.63 -13.06
CA THR A 297 8.59 -2.37 -11.79
C THR A 297 7.47 -1.90 -10.85
N THR A 298 6.31 -2.54 -10.94
CA THR A 298 5.09 -2.14 -10.22
C THR A 298 4.93 -2.83 -8.87
N LEU A 299 5.59 -3.97 -8.64
CA LEU A 299 5.68 -4.64 -7.35
C LEU A 299 4.33 -4.79 -6.64
N VAL A 300 3.35 -5.39 -7.31
CA VAL A 300 2.02 -5.70 -6.74
C VAL A 300 1.22 -4.50 -6.23
N HIS A 301 1.27 -3.34 -6.91
CA HIS A 301 0.52 -2.14 -6.51
C HIS A 301 -0.77 -1.93 -7.33
N PRO A 302 -1.77 -1.22 -6.78
CA PRO A 302 -2.98 -0.88 -7.51
C PRO A 302 -2.70 -0.04 -8.75
N ASN A 303 -3.42 -0.31 -9.83
CA ASN A 303 -3.44 0.55 -11.01
C ASN A 303 -4.56 1.59 -10.93
N ALA A 304 -4.80 2.30 -12.02
CA ALA A 304 -5.84 3.33 -12.09
C ALA A 304 -7.25 2.80 -11.74
N SER A 305 -7.58 1.59 -12.16
CA SER A 305 -8.88 0.97 -11.84
C SER A 305 -8.95 0.59 -10.36
N GLY A 306 -7.86 0.05 -9.79
CA GLY A 306 -7.76 -0.22 -8.36
C GLY A 306 -7.94 1.03 -7.51
N HIS A 307 -7.23 2.11 -7.82
CA HIS A 307 -7.42 3.39 -7.13
C HIS A 307 -8.82 3.98 -7.31
N ALA A 308 -9.46 3.79 -8.46
CA ALA A 308 -10.84 4.22 -8.69
C ALA A 308 -11.86 3.44 -7.85
N ASN A 309 -11.64 2.14 -7.64
CA ASN A 309 -12.44 1.34 -6.71
C ASN A 309 -12.22 1.80 -5.27
N THR A 310 -10.96 1.87 -4.80
CA THR A 310 -10.65 2.34 -3.44
C THR A 310 -11.22 3.74 -3.19
N ALA A 311 -11.14 4.65 -4.16
CA ALA A 311 -11.73 5.98 -4.05
C ALA A 311 -13.24 5.94 -3.83
N THR A 312 -13.94 5.00 -4.47
CA THR A 312 -15.39 4.83 -4.29
C THR A 312 -15.75 4.38 -2.88
N GLN A 313 -15.02 3.40 -2.34
CA GLN A 313 -15.24 2.91 -0.98
C GLN A 313 -14.90 3.99 0.07
N VAL A 314 -13.75 4.65 -0.08
CA VAL A 314 -13.29 5.69 0.85
C VAL A 314 -14.19 6.93 0.79
N GLU A 315 -14.62 7.35 -0.40
CA GLU A 315 -15.56 8.47 -0.55
C GLU A 315 -16.86 8.23 0.20
N ALA A 316 -17.44 7.03 0.11
CA ALA A 316 -18.68 6.69 0.82
C ALA A 316 -18.51 6.83 2.35
N ALA A 317 -17.39 6.33 2.89
CA ALA A 317 -17.09 6.47 4.32
C ALA A 317 -16.87 7.94 4.72
N VAL A 318 -16.15 8.72 3.92
CA VAL A 318 -15.93 10.15 4.17
C VAL A 318 -17.25 10.93 4.13
N ARG A 319 -18.13 10.68 3.14
CA ARG A 319 -19.45 11.32 3.07
C ARG A 319 -20.31 11.00 4.28
N THR A 320 -20.26 9.76 4.76
CA THR A 320 -20.98 9.34 5.97
C THR A 320 -20.44 10.09 7.20
N ALA A 321 -19.11 10.12 7.37
CA ALA A 321 -18.46 10.82 8.48
C ALA A 321 -18.81 12.33 8.52
N LEU A 322 -18.89 12.97 7.35
CA LEU A 322 -19.18 14.41 7.23
C LEU A 322 -20.67 14.76 7.33
N THR A 323 -21.58 13.81 7.19
CA THR A 323 -23.03 14.07 7.27
C THR A 323 -23.58 13.85 8.68
N THR A 324 -22.98 12.96 9.47
CA THR A 324 -23.40 12.68 10.86
C THR A 324 -23.36 13.87 11.82
N GLU A 325 -22.72 14.99 11.46
CA GLU A 325 -22.72 16.23 12.28
C GLU A 325 -24.07 16.99 12.26
N THR A 326 -24.92 16.79 11.24
CA THR A 326 -26.18 17.58 11.12
C THR A 326 -27.35 17.07 11.97
N SER A 327 -27.18 15.97 12.71
CA SER A 327 -28.27 15.36 13.49
C SER A 327 -28.24 15.70 15.00
N GLN A 328 -27.32 16.55 15.46
CA GLN A 328 -27.20 16.94 16.88
C GLN A 328 -27.35 18.45 17.14
N SER A 329 -27.96 19.21 16.23
CA SER A 329 -28.34 20.62 16.45
C SER A 329 -29.83 20.77 16.75
#